data_AF-A0AAD8XZS7-F1
#
_entry.id   AF-A0AAD8XZS7-F1
#
_cell.length_a   1.000
_cell.length_b   1.000
_cell.length_c   1.000
_cell.angle_alpha   90.00
_cell.angle_beta   90.00
_cell.angle_gamma   90.00
#
_symmetry.space_group_name_H-M   'P 1'
#
loop_
_entity.id
_entity.type
_entity.pdbx_description
1 polymer ?
#
loop_
_entity_poly.entity_id
_entity_poly.type
_entity_poly.pdbx_seq_one_letter_code
_entity_poly.pdbx_strand_id
1 'polypeptide(L)'
;MSRLLIFCCCLLVAGSNAFVNTRPNLQVRKSTTKSLNVIPEAFTDTPETARTYFYIWFFGGQGGATVAFGQFPRQFSKFKSLFEMSEEGPTKAGETVGLSPLCLYPRDISKADVDQVLSNKLSVEQMVVKGPKPNYLSEKGYLCFDSFADANKKCNPLTIRAVFDAMSTGDNVDPSIAQRKLDEFRSDPSAFKNSLQKQKLAGFSSIAFLLFLLGPIVAETCIEAASFGWFPEWPGGANLPWSLLIGPGFWTIPEYWI
;
A
#
# COMPACT_ATOMS: atom_id res chain seq x y z
N MET A 1 28.37 -13.06 3.57
CA MET A 1 27.14 -12.25 3.79
C MET A 1 25.99 -12.66 2.84
N SER A 2 25.85 -13.95 2.53
CA SER A 2 25.39 -14.36 1.18
C SER A 2 24.04 -15.10 1.09
N ARG A 3 23.64 -15.91 2.09
CA ARG A 3 22.48 -16.81 1.92
C ARG A 3 21.14 -16.26 2.43
N LEU A 4 21.16 -15.41 3.47
CA LEU A 4 19.94 -14.88 4.11
C LEU A 4 19.28 -13.77 3.27
N LEU A 5 20.10 -12.94 2.62
CA LEU A 5 19.65 -11.79 1.81
C LEU A 5 18.91 -12.25 0.55
N ILE A 6 19.40 -13.34 -0.07
CA ILE A 6 18.82 -13.94 -1.28
C ILE A 6 17.52 -14.69 -0.95
N PHE A 7 17.45 -15.33 0.22
CA PHE A 7 16.21 -15.96 0.71
C PHE A 7 15.07 -14.94 0.88
N CYS A 8 15.37 -13.74 1.39
CA CYS A 8 14.41 -12.65 1.47
C CYS A 8 13.93 -12.15 0.10
N CYS A 9 14.80 -12.12 -0.91
CA CYS A 9 14.43 -11.70 -2.27
C CYS A 9 13.57 -12.75 -3.00
N CYS A 10 13.78 -14.04 -2.78
CA CYS A 10 12.95 -15.09 -3.36
C CYS A 10 11.53 -15.13 -2.78
N LEU A 11 11.35 -14.81 -1.49
CA LEU A 11 10.02 -14.72 -0.88
C LEU A 11 9.19 -13.57 -1.46
N LEU A 12 9.83 -12.46 -1.87
CA LEU A 12 9.16 -11.35 -2.55
C LEU A 12 8.68 -11.72 -3.97
N VAL A 13 9.39 -12.59 -4.69
CA VAL A 13 9.05 -13.06 -6.06
C VAL A 13 7.95 -14.13 -6.06
N ALA A 14 7.87 -14.95 -5.01
CA ALA A 14 6.80 -15.95 -4.89
C ALA A 14 5.43 -15.31 -4.60
N GLY A 15 5.41 -14.18 -3.86
CA GLY A 15 4.18 -13.46 -3.52
C GLY A 15 3.51 -12.73 -4.69
N SER A 16 4.29 -12.26 -5.67
CA SER A 16 3.76 -11.53 -6.84
C SER A 16 3.13 -12.43 -7.91
N ASN A 17 3.48 -13.72 -7.96
CA ASN A 17 2.96 -14.67 -8.94
C ASN A 17 1.81 -15.55 -8.44
N ALA A 18 1.45 -15.48 -7.15
CA ALA A 18 0.33 -16.24 -6.59
C ALA A 18 -1.05 -15.84 -7.16
N PHE A 19 -1.14 -14.73 -7.90
CA PHE A 19 -2.37 -14.27 -8.56
C PHE A 19 -2.50 -14.69 -10.03
N VAL A 20 -1.50 -15.34 -10.63
CA VAL A 20 -1.54 -15.68 -12.06
C VAL A 20 -1.13 -17.14 -12.28
N ASN A 21 -2.12 -17.94 -12.67
CA ASN A 21 -2.04 -19.27 -13.29
C ASN A 21 -1.85 -20.51 -12.39
N THR A 22 -2.99 -21.14 -12.07
CA THR A 22 -3.12 -22.60 -12.00
C THR A 22 -3.37 -23.18 -13.40
N ARG A 23 -2.40 -23.90 -13.99
CA ARG A 23 -2.57 -25.25 -14.59
C ARG A 23 -1.26 -25.80 -15.19
N PRO A 24 -1.05 -27.13 -15.17
CA PRO A 24 0.17 -27.78 -15.65
C PRO A 24 0.00 -28.26 -17.10
N ASN A 25 0.88 -27.83 -17.99
CA ASN A 25 1.34 -28.63 -19.12
C ASN A 25 2.60 -27.97 -19.70
N LEU A 26 3.75 -28.56 -19.36
CA LEU A 26 5.07 -28.20 -19.87
C LEU A 26 5.15 -28.57 -21.36
N GLN A 27 4.77 -27.63 -22.22
CA GLN A 27 5.34 -27.54 -23.56
C GLN A 27 6.15 -26.26 -23.62
N VAL A 28 7.45 -26.43 -23.91
CA VAL A 28 8.40 -25.35 -24.19
C VAL A 28 7.93 -24.62 -25.44
N ARG A 29 7.04 -23.66 -25.27
CA ARG A 29 6.61 -22.78 -26.34
C ARG A 29 7.69 -21.71 -26.49
N LYS A 30 8.35 -21.65 -27.67
CA LYS A 30 9.15 -20.49 -28.04
C LYS A 30 8.25 -19.26 -27.94
N SER A 31 8.44 -18.49 -26.88
CA SER A 31 7.66 -17.30 -26.61
C SER A 31 8.09 -16.21 -27.59
N THR A 32 7.19 -15.84 -28.50
CA THR A 32 7.31 -14.65 -29.36
C THR A 32 6.75 -13.41 -28.68
N THR A 33 6.81 -13.35 -27.35
CA THR A 33 6.46 -12.14 -26.62
C THR A 33 7.67 -11.23 -26.67
N LYS A 34 7.56 -10.09 -27.38
CA LYS A 34 8.52 -8.99 -27.24
C LYS A 34 8.70 -8.73 -25.74
N SER A 35 9.90 -8.96 -25.22
CA SER A 35 10.28 -8.59 -23.86
C SER A 35 10.04 -7.09 -23.73
N LEU A 36 8.95 -6.72 -23.07
CA LEU A 36 8.67 -5.34 -22.76
C LEU A 36 9.42 -5.07 -21.47
N ASN A 37 10.37 -4.12 -21.55
CA ASN A 37 11.40 -3.77 -20.58
C ASN A 37 12.72 -4.53 -20.76
N VAL A 38 13.31 -4.38 -21.94
CA VAL A 38 14.74 -4.68 -22.16
C VAL A 38 15.52 -3.58 -21.45
N ILE A 39 16.33 -3.97 -20.46
CA ILE A 39 17.43 -3.12 -19.95
C ILE A 39 18.14 -2.54 -21.18
N PRO A 40 18.47 -1.23 -21.25
CA PRO A 40 19.17 -0.71 -22.41
C PRO A 40 20.42 -1.56 -22.66
N GLU A 41 20.60 -2.10 -23.87
CA GLU A 41 21.68 -3.07 -24.19
C GLU A 41 23.04 -2.63 -23.63
N ALA A 42 23.28 -1.31 -23.64
CA ALA A 42 24.41 -0.61 -23.02
C ALA A 42 24.75 -1.00 -21.56
N PHE A 43 23.85 -1.63 -20.81
CA PHE A 43 24.05 -2.06 -19.43
C PHE A 43 24.16 -3.58 -19.24
N THR A 44 24.00 -4.37 -20.32
CA THR A 44 24.14 -5.83 -20.32
C THR A 44 25.31 -6.32 -21.18
N ASP A 45 26.07 -5.42 -21.81
CA ASP A 45 27.17 -5.74 -22.71
C ASP A 45 28.32 -6.50 -22.02
N THR A 46 28.50 -6.32 -20.72
CA THR A 46 29.48 -7.06 -19.92
C THR A 46 28.87 -7.57 -18.60
N PRO A 47 29.33 -8.72 -18.11
CA PRO A 47 28.92 -9.24 -16.80
C PRO A 47 29.09 -8.21 -15.68
N GLU A 48 30.18 -7.44 -15.67
CA GLU A 48 30.47 -6.41 -14.65
C GLU A 48 29.42 -5.30 -14.63
N THR A 49 28.94 -4.88 -15.80
CA THR A 49 27.91 -3.84 -15.91
C THR A 49 26.56 -4.35 -15.43
N ALA A 50 26.20 -5.59 -15.78
CA ALA A 50 25.00 -6.26 -15.29
C ALA A 50 25.02 -6.42 -13.76
N ARG A 51 26.17 -6.77 -13.16
CA ARG A 51 26.33 -6.85 -11.70
C ARG A 51 26.14 -5.48 -11.02
N THR A 52 26.71 -4.43 -11.60
CA THR A 52 26.55 -3.06 -11.08
C THR A 52 25.09 -2.63 -11.13
N TYR A 53 24.42 -2.92 -12.24
CA TYR A 53 23.00 -2.63 -12.42
C TYR A 53 22.13 -3.40 -11.44
N PHE A 54 22.43 -4.68 -11.20
CA PHE A 54 21.81 -5.48 -10.15
C PHE A 54 21.92 -4.78 -8.80
N TYR A 55 23.11 -4.35 -8.37
CA TYR A 55 23.27 -3.73 -7.06
C TYR A 55 22.47 -2.44 -6.91
N ILE A 56 22.40 -1.60 -7.94
CA ILE A 56 21.61 -0.36 -7.93
C ILE A 56 20.13 -0.69 -7.67
N TRP A 57 19.56 -1.61 -8.45
CA TRP A 57 18.15 -1.97 -8.35
C TRP A 57 17.83 -2.79 -7.10
N PHE A 58 18.74 -3.66 -6.70
CA PHE A 58 18.60 -4.51 -5.53
C PHE A 58 18.62 -3.67 -4.24
N PHE A 59 19.63 -2.83 -4.05
CA PHE A 59 19.71 -2.00 -2.83
C PHE A 59 18.69 -0.85 -2.86
N GLY A 60 18.42 -0.25 -4.02
CA GLY A 60 17.33 0.72 -4.17
C GLY A 60 15.96 0.08 -3.87
N GLY A 61 15.73 -1.12 -4.40
CA GLY A 61 14.53 -1.93 -4.18
C GLY A 61 14.34 -2.35 -2.74
N GLN A 62 15.42 -2.73 -2.03
CA GLN A 62 15.37 -3.07 -0.60
C GLN A 62 14.86 -1.90 0.25
N GLY A 63 15.22 -0.66 -0.09
CA GLY A 63 14.68 0.52 0.58
C GLY A 63 13.15 0.60 0.47
N GLY A 64 12.62 0.46 -0.75
CA GLY A 64 11.18 0.44 -0.98
C GLY A 64 10.46 -0.75 -0.33
N ALA A 65 11.07 -1.94 -0.38
CA ALA A 65 10.55 -3.14 0.27
C ALA A 65 10.48 -2.97 1.81
N THR A 66 11.48 -2.34 2.42
CA THR A 66 11.49 -2.06 3.87
C THR A 66 10.35 -1.10 4.25
N VAL A 67 10.11 -0.07 3.44
CA VAL A 67 8.96 0.83 3.63
C VAL A 67 7.65 0.05 3.52
N ALA A 68 7.51 -0.79 2.50
CA ALA A 68 6.35 -1.68 2.33
C ALA A 68 6.12 -2.58 3.56
N PHE A 69 7.16 -3.28 4.04
CA PHE A 69 7.06 -4.14 5.23
C PHE A 69 6.64 -3.39 6.49
N GLY A 70 7.03 -2.11 6.62
CA GLY A 70 6.56 -1.26 7.73
C GLY A 70 5.12 -0.77 7.57
N GLN A 71 4.69 -0.47 6.35
CA GLN A 71 3.38 0.14 6.08
C GLN A 71 2.25 -0.89 5.97
N PHE A 72 2.48 -2.05 5.34
CA PHE A 72 1.43 -3.05 5.11
C PHE A 72 0.76 -3.54 6.38
N PRO A 73 1.49 -3.96 7.44
CA PRO A 73 0.86 -4.42 8.68
C PRO A 73 0.04 -3.31 9.35
N ARG A 74 0.51 -2.06 9.29
CA ARG A 74 -0.21 -0.90 9.85
C ARG A 74 -1.50 -0.65 9.09
N GLN A 75 -1.47 -0.67 7.76
CA GLN A 75 -2.67 -0.52 6.94
C GLN A 75 -3.67 -1.66 7.15
N PHE A 76 -3.18 -2.90 7.25
CA PHE A 76 -4.01 -4.05 7.56
C PHE A 76 -4.66 -3.95 8.95
N SER A 77 -3.91 -3.52 9.97
CA SER A 77 -4.46 -3.27 11.30
C SER A 77 -5.54 -2.19 11.30
N LYS A 78 -5.34 -1.11 10.54
CA LYS A 78 -6.36 -0.06 10.36
C LYS A 78 -7.61 -0.60 9.68
N PHE A 79 -7.44 -1.38 8.62
CA PHE A 79 -8.54 -2.04 7.95
C PHE A 79 -9.32 -2.95 8.90
N LYS A 80 -8.64 -3.79 9.67
CA LYS A 80 -9.27 -4.65 10.67
C LYS A 80 -10.05 -3.83 11.70
N SER A 81 -9.46 -2.77 12.25
CA SER A 81 -10.14 -1.89 13.21
C SER A 81 -11.38 -1.22 12.63
N LEU A 82 -11.39 -0.90 11.33
CA LEU A 82 -12.55 -0.32 10.66
C LEU A 82 -13.72 -1.32 10.62
N PHE A 83 -13.43 -2.60 10.37
CA PHE A 83 -14.44 -3.67 10.38
C PHE A 83 -14.95 -3.97 11.79
N GLU A 84 -14.07 -3.92 12.79
CA GLU A 84 -14.45 -4.07 14.20
C GLU A 84 -15.40 -2.93 14.63
N MET A 85 -15.15 -1.68 14.21
CA MET A 85 -16.05 -0.53 14.46
C MET A 85 -17.44 -0.66 13.79
N SER A 86 -17.62 -1.59 12.85
CA SER A 86 -18.91 -1.77 12.19
C SER A 86 -19.98 -2.29 13.16
N GLU A 87 -19.56 -3.07 14.15
CA GLU A 87 -20.38 -3.67 15.20
C GLU A 87 -20.59 -2.70 16.39
N GLU A 88 -19.89 -1.57 16.40
CA GLU A 88 -19.88 -0.62 17.50
C GLU A 88 -20.86 0.55 17.29
N GLY A 89 -21.69 0.77 18.31
CA GLY A 89 -22.53 1.95 18.47
C GLY A 89 -23.85 1.91 17.69
N PRO A 90 -24.93 2.50 18.23
CA PRO A 90 -26.19 2.62 17.52
C PRO A 90 -25.99 3.48 16.27
N THR A 91 -26.53 3.03 15.14
CA THR A 91 -26.61 3.83 13.92
C THR A 91 -27.95 4.53 13.93
N LYS A 92 -27.98 5.82 13.60
CA LYS A 92 -29.27 6.47 13.40
C LYS A 92 -29.91 5.92 12.12
N ALA A 93 -31.07 5.29 12.26
CA ALA A 93 -31.86 4.87 11.12
C ALA A 93 -32.17 6.07 10.22
N GLY A 94 -32.09 5.90 8.89
CA GLY A 94 -32.35 6.98 7.95
C GLY A 94 -31.68 6.81 6.59
N GLU A 95 -31.68 7.90 5.83
CA GLU A 95 -31.02 8.01 4.52
C GLU A 95 -29.50 7.81 4.67
N THR A 96 -28.93 6.98 3.80
CA THR A 96 -27.48 6.74 3.79
C THR A 96 -26.77 7.66 2.80
N VAL A 97 -25.48 7.89 3.03
CA VAL A 97 -24.64 8.75 2.16
C VAL A 97 -24.41 8.09 0.79
N GLY A 98 -24.58 6.77 0.69
CA GLY A 98 -24.38 6.01 -0.55
C GLY A 98 -22.90 5.89 -0.88
N LEU A 99 -22.09 5.45 0.08
CA LEU A 99 -20.65 5.26 -0.13
C LEU A 99 -20.38 4.27 -1.26
N SER A 100 -19.36 4.56 -2.07
CA SER A 100 -18.89 3.62 -3.09
C SER A 100 -18.34 2.36 -2.40
N PRO A 101 -18.59 1.15 -2.93
CA PRO A 101 -17.91 -0.06 -2.47
C PRO A 101 -16.38 0.06 -2.47
N LEU A 102 -15.82 0.92 -3.34
CA LEU A 102 -14.38 1.18 -3.43
C LEU A 102 -13.80 1.88 -2.20
N CYS A 103 -14.63 2.47 -1.34
CA CYS A 103 -14.17 3.05 -0.07
C CYS A 103 -13.82 1.97 0.98
N LEU A 104 -14.22 0.71 0.73
CA LEU A 104 -14.04 -0.45 1.61
C LEU A 104 -14.50 -0.23 3.06
N TYR A 105 -15.58 0.55 3.22
CA TYR A 105 -16.27 0.63 4.51
C TYR A 105 -17.15 -0.62 4.69
N PRO A 106 -17.24 -1.18 5.91
CA PRO A 106 -17.97 -2.41 6.20
C PRO A 106 -19.49 -2.26 6.02
N ARG A 107 -20.00 -1.04 6.16
CA ARG A 107 -21.38 -0.66 5.91
C ARG A 107 -21.47 0.79 5.48
N ASP A 108 -22.57 1.14 4.84
CA ASP A 108 -22.84 2.53 4.47
C ASP A 108 -23.14 3.38 5.73
N ILE A 109 -22.90 4.68 5.61
CA ILE A 109 -22.99 5.62 6.74
C ILE A 109 -24.30 6.39 6.65
N SER A 110 -24.97 6.53 7.79
CA SER A 110 -26.19 7.34 7.89
C SER A 110 -25.86 8.83 7.81
N LYS A 111 -26.63 9.57 7.02
CA LYS A 111 -26.49 11.03 6.91
C LYS A 111 -26.69 11.71 8.27
N ALA A 112 -27.64 11.22 9.07
CA ALA A 112 -27.92 11.75 10.40
C ALA A 112 -26.76 11.56 11.40
N ASP A 113 -25.96 10.50 11.22
CA ASP A 113 -24.75 10.29 12.01
C ASP A 113 -23.66 11.27 11.57
N VAL A 114 -23.49 11.51 10.26
CA VAL A 114 -22.56 12.51 9.73
C VAL A 114 -22.89 13.90 10.27
N ASP A 115 -24.16 14.31 10.17
CA ASP A 115 -24.63 15.61 10.68
C ASP A 115 -24.39 15.74 12.20
N GLN A 116 -24.50 14.65 12.95
CA GLN A 116 -24.18 14.65 14.37
C GLN A 116 -22.69 14.91 14.63
N VAL A 117 -21.78 14.32 13.85
CA VAL A 117 -20.34 14.59 13.96
C VAL A 117 -20.02 16.02 13.55
N LEU A 118 -20.63 16.51 12.46
CA LEU A 118 -20.39 17.86 11.94
C LEU A 118 -20.96 18.97 12.84
N SER A 119 -21.99 18.68 13.62
CA SER A 119 -22.60 19.60 14.60
C SER A 119 -21.85 19.70 15.94
N ASN A 120 -20.63 19.14 16.03
CA ASN A 120 -19.78 19.32 17.20
C ASN A 120 -19.52 20.81 17.48
N LYS A 121 -19.69 21.20 18.74
CA LYS A 121 -19.54 22.58 19.22
C LYS A 121 -18.08 22.98 19.45
N LEU A 122 -17.17 22.02 19.54
CA LEU A 122 -15.74 22.30 19.70
C LEU A 122 -15.15 22.75 18.36
N SER A 123 -14.33 23.80 18.38
CA SER A 123 -13.52 24.16 17.22
C SER A 123 -12.37 23.17 17.03
N VAL A 124 -11.82 23.07 15.83
CA VAL A 124 -10.67 22.19 15.56
C VAL A 124 -9.49 22.53 16.47
N GLU A 125 -9.23 23.82 16.71
CA GLU A 125 -8.15 24.26 17.61
C GLU A 125 -8.38 23.78 19.04
N GLN A 126 -9.64 23.80 19.51
CA GLN A 126 -9.98 23.28 20.84
C GLN A 126 -9.79 21.76 20.91
N MET A 127 -10.09 21.03 19.84
CA MET A 127 -9.84 19.59 19.76
C MET A 127 -8.34 19.28 19.82
N VAL A 128 -7.51 20.06 19.10
CA VAL A 128 -6.04 19.93 19.10
C VAL A 128 -5.45 20.22 20.49
N VAL A 129 -5.95 21.25 21.18
CA VAL A 129 -5.41 21.68 22.47
C VAL A 129 -5.82 20.73 23.60
N LYS A 130 -7.08 20.29 23.62
CA LYS A 130 -7.64 19.49 24.72
C LYS A 130 -7.52 17.97 24.51
N GLY A 131 -7.45 17.53 23.26
CA GLY A 131 -7.45 16.11 22.93
C GLY A 131 -6.13 15.40 23.25
N PRO A 132 -6.14 14.05 23.25
CA PRO A 132 -4.95 13.24 23.42
C PRO A 132 -3.88 13.54 22.37
N LYS A 133 -2.61 13.49 22.80
CA LYS A 133 -1.42 13.73 21.96
C LYS A 133 -0.59 12.45 21.82
N PRO A 134 -1.06 11.47 21.03
CA PRO A 134 -0.43 10.15 20.93
C PRO A 134 0.90 10.16 20.17
N ASN A 135 1.19 11.21 19.40
CA ASN A 135 2.34 11.25 18.51
C ASN A 135 2.97 12.65 18.37
N TYR A 136 4.18 12.69 17.82
CA TYR A 136 4.93 13.94 17.60
C TYR A 136 4.14 15.01 16.81
N LEU A 137 3.37 14.63 15.79
CA LEU A 137 2.59 15.61 15.01
C LEU A 137 1.47 16.25 15.86
N SER A 138 0.80 15.45 16.69
CA SER A 138 -0.20 15.99 17.63
C SER A 138 0.41 16.92 18.69
N GLU A 139 1.66 16.68 19.11
CA GLU A 139 2.39 17.62 19.96
C GLU A 139 2.75 18.92 19.26
N LYS A 140 2.98 18.87 17.94
CA LYS A 140 3.21 20.03 17.07
C LYS A 140 1.94 20.75 16.64
N GLY A 141 0.78 20.36 17.16
CA GLY A 141 -0.48 21.05 16.93
C GLY A 141 -1.27 20.54 15.72
N TYR A 142 -0.94 19.36 15.18
CA TYR A 142 -1.81 18.71 14.20
C TYR A 142 -3.03 18.09 14.89
N LEU A 143 -4.18 18.10 14.22
CA LEU A 143 -5.34 17.35 14.67
C LEU A 143 -5.11 15.87 14.37
N CYS A 144 -5.05 15.05 15.43
CA CYS A 144 -4.99 13.60 15.28
C CYS A 144 -6.38 12.96 15.38
N PHE A 145 -6.50 11.74 14.85
CA PHE A 145 -7.75 10.98 14.93
C PHE A 145 -8.23 10.80 16.38
N ASP A 146 -7.33 10.47 17.30
CA ASP A 146 -7.69 10.25 18.71
C ASP A 146 -8.28 11.52 19.36
N SER A 147 -7.73 12.70 19.03
CA SER A 147 -8.28 13.99 19.47
C SER A 147 -9.66 14.26 18.88
N PHE A 148 -9.84 13.96 17.59
CA PHE A 148 -11.13 14.10 16.92
C PHE A 148 -12.18 13.11 17.47
N ALA A 149 -11.79 11.87 17.75
CA ALA A 149 -12.65 10.86 18.34
C ALA A 149 -13.01 11.21 19.79
N ASP A 150 -12.06 11.74 20.57
CA ASP A 150 -12.29 12.18 21.95
C ASP A 150 -13.34 13.30 22.00
N ALA A 151 -13.27 14.25 21.06
CA ALA A 151 -14.24 15.32 20.92
C ALA A 151 -15.64 14.83 20.49
N ASN A 152 -15.74 13.65 19.87
CA ASN A 152 -16.97 13.11 19.28
C ASN A 152 -17.44 11.80 19.92
N LYS A 153 -16.99 11.44 21.13
CA LYS A 153 -17.27 10.14 21.81
C LYS A 153 -18.72 9.67 21.84
N LYS A 154 -19.69 10.57 21.71
CA LYS A 154 -21.13 10.27 21.72
C LYS A 154 -21.71 9.93 20.33
N CYS A 155 -20.89 10.02 19.28
CA CYS A 155 -21.28 9.73 17.91
C CYS A 155 -20.89 8.30 17.53
N ASN A 156 -21.44 7.80 16.43
CA ASN A 156 -21.10 6.49 15.92
C ASN A 156 -19.59 6.44 15.52
N PRO A 157 -18.79 5.48 16.04
CA PRO A 157 -17.34 5.45 15.85
C PRO A 157 -16.94 5.28 14.38
N LEU A 158 -17.67 4.47 13.61
CA LEU A 158 -17.45 4.30 12.18
C LEU A 158 -17.63 5.62 11.43
N THR A 159 -18.62 6.41 11.83
CA THR A 159 -18.90 7.72 11.23
C THR A 159 -17.81 8.73 11.58
N ILE A 160 -17.35 8.76 12.84
CA ILE A 160 -16.23 9.61 13.26
C ILE A 160 -15.00 9.30 12.40
N ARG A 161 -14.68 8.01 12.21
CA ARG A 161 -13.56 7.58 11.38
C ARG A 161 -13.72 8.01 9.92
N ALA A 162 -14.93 7.90 9.36
CA ALA A 162 -15.19 8.32 7.99
C ALA A 162 -15.04 9.82 7.78
N VAL A 163 -15.57 10.64 8.68
CA VAL A 163 -15.40 12.10 8.62
C VAL A 163 -13.92 12.46 8.70
N PHE A 164 -13.16 11.78 9.56
CA PHE A 164 -11.71 11.99 9.64
C PHE A 164 -10.96 11.56 8.38
N ASP A 165 -11.23 10.36 7.86
CA ASP A 165 -10.64 9.83 6.64
C ASP A 165 -10.96 10.68 5.40
N ALA A 166 -12.08 11.40 5.39
CA ALA A 166 -12.41 12.34 4.32
C ALA A 166 -11.50 13.59 4.32
N MET A 167 -10.91 13.94 5.47
CA MET A 167 -9.99 15.07 5.60
C MET A 167 -8.53 14.69 5.32
N SER A 168 -8.12 13.44 5.59
CA SER A 168 -6.72 12.99 5.48
C SER A 168 -6.61 11.50 5.17
N THR A 169 -5.55 11.10 4.47
CA THR A 169 -5.19 9.68 4.26
C THR A 169 -4.50 9.06 5.47
N GLY A 170 -4.01 9.88 6.41
CA GLY A 170 -3.32 9.47 7.62
C GLY A 170 -4.15 9.65 8.89
N ASP A 171 -3.51 9.53 10.05
CA ASP A 171 -4.16 9.78 11.36
C ASP A 171 -3.90 11.19 11.89
N ASN A 172 -3.35 12.07 11.05
CA ASN A 172 -3.07 13.47 11.39
C ASN A 172 -3.48 14.36 10.21
N VAL A 173 -3.98 15.55 10.53
CA VAL A 173 -4.38 16.56 9.56
C VAL A 173 -4.03 17.94 10.09
N ASP A 174 -3.63 18.83 9.20
CA ASP A 174 -3.39 20.22 9.56
C ASP A 174 -4.72 20.87 10.04
N PRO A 175 -4.72 21.62 11.16
CA PRO A 175 -5.93 22.20 11.73
C PRO A 175 -6.70 23.10 10.74
N SER A 176 -5.99 23.90 9.94
CA SER A 176 -6.62 24.80 8.98
C SER A 176 -7.30 24.04 7.84
N ILE A 177 -6.67 22.94 7.39
CA ILE A 177 -7.25 22.05 6.37
C ILE A 177 -8.48 21.34 6.93
N ALA A 178 -8.39 20.84 8.18
CA ALA A 178 -9.49 20.16 8.85
C ALA A 178 -10.69 21.08 9.03
N GLN A 179 -10.48 22.29 9.54
CA GLN A 179 -11.54 23.28 9.74
C GLN A 179 -12.24 23.61 8.41
N ARG A 180 -11.45 23.92 7.37
CA ARG A 180 -11.99 24.19 6.02
C ARG A 180 -12.81 23.01 5.48
N LYS A 181 -12.34 21.78 5.67
CA LYS A 181 -13.04 20.58 5.19
C LYS A 181 -14.33 20.31 5.97
N LEU A 182 -14.33 20.49 7.28
CA LEU A 182 -15.54 20.37 8.10
C LEU A 182 -16.59 21.41 7.70
N ASP A 183 -16.16 22.64 7.42
CA ASP A 183 -17.05 23.70 6.94
C ASP A 183 -17.60 23.40 5.54
N GLU A 184 -16.77 22.87 4.65
CA GLU A 184 -17.18 22.38 3.33
C GLU A 184 -18.24 21.27 3.47
N PHE A 185 -18.00 20.27 4.34
CA PHE A 185 -18.93 19.16 4.57
C PHE A 185 -20.25 19.59 5.18
N ARG A 186 -20.25 20.63 6.03
CA ARG A 186 -21.48 21.24 6.58
C ARG A 186 -22.30 21.92 5.49
N SER A 187 -21.62 22.53 4.51
CA SER A 187 -22.29 23.26 3.42
C SER A 187 -22.81 22.34 2.31
N ASP A 188 -22.06 21.28 1.98
CA ASP A 188 -22.41 20.32 0.94
C ASP A 188 -22.09 18.87 1.38
N PRO A 189 -23.12 18.06 1.68
CA PRO A 189 -22.95 16.64 2.01
C PRO A 189 -22.27 15.82 0.89
N SER A 190 -22.38 16.26 -0.37
CA SER A 190 -21.75 15.58 -1.51
C SER A 190 -20.22 15.74 -1.48
N ALA A 191 -19.73 16.86 -0.94
CA ALA A 191 -18.30 17.12 -0.78
C ALA A 191 -17.64 16.13 0.18
N PHE A 192 -18.35 15.70 1.23
CA PHE A 192 -17.89 14.64 2.14
C PHE A 192 -17.68 13.32 1.40
N LYS A 193 -18.71 12.85 0.68
CA LYS A 193 -18.65 11.60 -0.09
C LYS A 193 -17.50 11.59 -1.11
N ASN A 194 -17.39 12.68 -1.88
CA ASN A 194 -16.34 12.81 -2.90
C ASN A 194 -14.94 12.88 -2.28
N SER A 195 -14.79 13.60 -1.17
CA SER A 195 -13.52 13.69 -0.45
C SER A 195 -13.13 12.33 0.11
N LEU A 196 -14.04 11.62 0.77
CA LEU A 196 -13.78 10.28 1.31
C LEU A 196 -13.35 9.30 0.21
N GLN A 197 -14.08 9.25 -0.90
CA GLN A 197 -13.74 8.39 -2.02
C GLN A 197 -12.37 8.74 -2.62
N LYS A 198 -12.07 10.04 -2.78
CA LYS A 198 -10.78 10.51 -3.29
C LYS A 198 -9.63 10.10 -2.37
N GLN A 199 -9.77 10.28 -1.05
CA GLN A 199 -8.72 9.94 -0.10
C GLN A 199 -8.49 8.42 -0.04
N LYS A 200 -9.55 7.61 -0.04
CA LYS A 200 -9.42 6.15 -0.08
C LYS A 200 -8.77 5.67 -1.38
N LEU A 201 -9.21 6.19 -2.52
CA LEU A 201 -8.63 5.83 -3.81
C LEU A 201 -7.15 6.24 -3.90
N ALA A 202 -6.78 7.41 -3.39
CA ALA A 202 -5.39 7.85 -3.33
C ALA A 202 -4.54 6.93 -2.42
N GLY A 203 -5.09 6.50 -1.28
CA GLY A 203 -4.45 5.53 -0.40
C GLY A 203 -4.19 4.20 -1.10
N PHE A 204 -5.22 3.59 -1.71
CA PHE A 204 -5.08 2.31 -2.41
C PHE A 204 -4.20 2.42 -3.66
N SER A 205 -4.32 3.51 -4.43
CA SER A 205 -3.50 3.71 -5.62
C SER A 205 -2.02 3.85 -5.26
N SER A 206 -1.68 4.52 -4.15
CA SER A 206 -0.29 4.62 -3.68
C SER A 206 0.31 3.25 -3.33
N ILE A 207 -0.48 2.37 -2.70
CA ILE A 207 -0.06 1.01 -2.35
C ILE A 207 0.09 0.16 -3.61
N ALA A 208 -0.89 0.20 -4.52
CA ALA A 208 -0.84 -0.52 -5.78
C ALA A 208 0.36 -0.07 -6.63
N PHE A 209 0.64 1.24 -6.66
CA PHE A 209 1.79 1.79 -7.34
C PHE A 209 3.10 1.32 -6.72
N LEU A 210 3.21 1.30 -5.37
CA LEU A 210 4.38 0.77 -4.68
C LEU A 210 4.62 -0.72 -4.99
N LEU A 211 3.56 -1.53 -5.00
CA LEU A 211 3.63 -2.95 -5.37
C LEU A 211 4.02 -3.13 -6.84
N PHE A 212 3.54 -2.28 -7.73
CA PHE A 212 3.89 -2.29 -9.15
C PHE A 212 5.36 -1.93 -9.38
N LEU A 213 5.88 -0.93 -8.65
CA LEU A 213 7.31 -0.59 -8.70
C LEU A 213 8.19 -1.72 -8.13
N LEU A 214 7.81 -2.30 -6.99
CA LEU A 214 8.62 -3.33 -6.32
C LEU A 214 8.54 -4.71 -6.99
N GLY A 215 7.36 -5.09 -7.47
CA GLY A 215 7.11 -6.38 -8.08
C GLY A 215 7.68 -6.42 -9.50
N PRO A 216 6.91 -6.05 -10.53
CA PRO A 216 7.36 -6.08 -11.91
C PRO A 216 8.69 -5.36 -12.13
N ILE A 217 8.81 -4.08 -11.77
CA ILE A 217 9.98 -3.29 -12.20
C ILE A 217 11.24 -3.71 -11.46
N VAL A 218 11.26 -3.63 -10.13
CA VAL A 218 12.47 -3.96 -9.35
C VAL A 218 12.80 -5.45 -9.44
N ALA A 219 11.82 -6.35 -9.27
CA ALA A 219 12.12 -7.78 -9.24
C ALA A 219 12.54 -8.30 -10.62
N GLU A 220 11.86 -7.93 -11.71
CA GLU A 220 12.28 -8.37 -13.05
C GLU A 220 13.66 -7.82 -13.39
N THR A 221 13.91 -6.54 -13.12
CA THR A 221 15.22 -5.92 -13.38
C THR A 221 16.33 -6.60 -12.58
N CYS A 222 16.11 -6.93 -11.30
CA CYS A 222 17.09 -7.65 -10.51
C CYS A 222 17.32 -9.07 -11.04
N ILE A 223 16.26 -9.78 -11.46
CA ILE A 223 16.38 -11.14 -12.00
C ILE A 223 17.13 -11.14 -13.32
N GLU A 224 16.81 -10.20 -14.22
CA GLU A 224 17.47 -10.06 -15.51
C GLU A 224 18.94 -9.69 -15.34
N ALA A 225 19.25 -8.68 -14.52
CA ALA A 225 20.62 -8.29 -14.22
C ALA A 225 21.42 -9.43 -13.54
N ALA A 226 20.78 -10.20 -12.66
CA ALA A 226 21.38 -11.38 -12.05
C ALA A 226 21.70 -12.47 -13.09
N SER A 227 20.79 -12.70 -14.04
CA SER A 227 21.00 -13.67 -15.12
C SER A 227 22.19 -13.28 -16.00
N PHE A 228 22.29 -12.04 -16.45
CA PHE A 228 23.41 -11.62 -17.31
C PHE A 228 24.73 -11.47 -16.54
N GLY A 229 24.70 -11.11 -15.25
CA GLY A 229 25.90 -10.87 -14.46
C GLY A 229 26.58 -12.12 -13.89
N TRP A 230 25.79 -13.11 -13.46
CA TRP A 230 26.32 -14.30 -12.78
C TRP A 230 25.88 -15.62 -13.41
N PHE A 231 24.79 -15.65 -14.18
CA PHE A 231 24.23 -16.91 -14.69
C PHE A 231 23.83 -16.82 -16.17
N PRO A 232 24.77 -16.50 -17.08
CA PRO A 232 24.45 -16.22 -18.48
C PRO A 232 23.87 -17.44 -19.22
N GLU A 233 24.13 -18.65 -18.72
CA GLU A 233 23.58 -19.91 -19.25
C GLU A 233 22.24 -20.30 -18.62
N TRP A 234 21.73 -19.54 -17.64
CA TRP A 234 20.43 -19.86 -17.03
C TRP A 234 19.31 -19.63 -18.05
N PRO A 235 18.52 -20.68 -18.40
CA PRO A 235 17.47 -20.59 -19.44
C PRO A 235 16.31 -19.67 -19.04
N GLY A 236 16.35 -19.09 -17.84
CA GLY A 236 15.95 -17.70 -17.67
C GLY A 236 14.61 -17.46 -16.97
N GLY A 237 14.40 -16.18 -16.72
CA GLY A 237 13.18 -15.59 -16.18
C GLY A 237 11.89 -15.97 -16.93
N ALA A 238 12.00 -16.51 -18.15
CA ALA A 238 10.89 -16.98 -18.97
C ALA A 238 10.08 -18.15 -18.36
N ASN A 239 10.66 -18.88 -17.40
CA ASN A 239 10.01 -20.01 -16.72
C ASN A 239 9.85 -19.79 -15.20
N LEU A 240 9.83 -18.55 -14.72
CA LEU A 240 9.55 -18.26 -13.31
C LEU A 240 8.13 -18.71 -12.92
N PRO A 241 7.91 -19.16 -11.67
CA PRO A 241 8.92 -19.38 -10.63
C PRO A 241 9.65 -20.73 -10.77
N TRP A 242 9.28 -21.59 -11.73
CA TRP A 242 9.81 -22.95 -11.84
C TRP A 242 11.30 -23.02 -12.18
N SER A 243 11.84 -22.05 -12.91
CA SER A 243 13.28 -21.93 -13.15
C SER A 243 14.10 -21.59 -11.89
N LEU A 244 13.47 -21.22 -10.77
CA LEU A 244 14.12 -21.11 -9.46
C LEU A 244 14.20 -22.45 -8.72
N LEU A 245 13.35 -23.42 -9.06
CA LEU A 245 13.16 -24.65 -8.28
C LEU A 245 13.60 -25.92 -9.04
N ILE A 246 13.69 -25.87 -10.37
CA ILE A 246 13.95 -27.04 -11.23
C ILE A 246 15.19 -26.80 -12.11
N GLY A 247 16.03 -27.83 -12.22
CA GLY A 247 17.33 -27.84 -12.88
C GLY A 247 17.34 -27.49 -14.38
N PRO A 248 18.33 -26.73 -14.90
CA PRO A 248 19.36 -26.01 -14.16
C PRO A 248 18.73 -24.76 -13.52
N GLY A 249 18.41 -24.85 -12.24
CA GLY A 249 17.83 -23.78 -11.47
C GLY A 249 18.92 -22.87 -10.94
N PHE A 250 18.55 -21.67 -10.51
CA PHE A 250 19.47 -20.69 -9.90
C PHE A 250 20.42 -21.32 -8.84
N TRP A 251 19.94 -22.33 -8.10
CA TRP A 251 20.68 -23.04 -7.05
C TRP A 251 21.60 -24.17 -7.53
N THR A 252 21.48 -24.61 -8.78
CA THR A 252 22.17 -25.81 -9.28
C THR A 252 23.36 -25.48 -10.18
N ILE A 253 23.84 -24.22 -10.18
CA ILE A 253 25.02 -23.81 -10.94
C ILE A 253 26.20 -23.67 -9.96
N PRO A 254 26.93 -24.77 -9.67
CA PRO A 254 27.87 -24.85 -8.55
C PRO A 254 29.06 -23.90 -8.63
N GLU A 255 29.42 -23.42 -9.82
CA GLU A 255 30.62 -22.60 -10.05
C GLU A 255 30.49 -21.13 -9.60
N TYR A 256 29.28 -20.65 -9.33
CA TYR A 256 29.01 -19.21 -9.09
C TYR A 256 28.63 -18.88 -7.63
N TRP A 257 28.61 -19.86 -6.73
CA TRP A 257 28.19 -19.72 -5.32
C TRP A 257 29.33 -19.85 -4.29
N ILE A 258 30.58 -19.94 -4.76
CA ILE A 258 31.78 -20.01 -3.92
C ILE A 258 32.18 -18.60 -3.48
#